data_AF-A0A7S1UPJ5-F1
#
_entry.id   AF-A0A7S1UPJ5-F1
#
_cell.length_a   1.000
_cell.length_b   1.000
_cell.length_c   1.000
_cell.angle_alpha   90.00
_cell.angle_beta   90.00
_cell.angle_gamma   90.00
#
_symmetry.space_group_name_H-M   'P 1'
#
loop_
_entity.id
_entity.type
_entity.pdbx_description
1 polymer ?
#
loop_
_entity_poly.entity_id
_entity_poly.type
_entity_poly.pdbx_seq_one_letter_code
_entity_poly.pdbx_strand_id
1 'polypeptide(L)'
;EFIGVLSAYRPIVAFLDDLQWCDRDSLELLEALAIRAHPGFMILGACRGNEVSISDPLSECLRLLEDSGVVITDIKLECLDPPMVHELLSMSLRLEKDECSELASVVYRQTGGNFFYLTQFMNALQLDNVLYYEKEDERWRWDGEKIQVLQTSSVELMRKMMGRMPESVQTVLKTAASIGARFSVS
;
A
#
# COMPACT_ATOMS: atom_id res chain seq x y z
N GLU A 1 -13.95 -6.64 -29.67
CA GLU A 1 -13.28 -6.36 -30.96
C GLU A 1 -12.33 -5.17 -30.89
N PHE A 2 -12.75 -4.00 -30.37
CA PHE A 2 -11.91 -2.80 -30.29
C PHE A 2 -10.54 -3.00 -29.61
N ILE A 3 -10.51 -3.59 -28.42
CA ILE A 3 -9.25 -3.85 -27.68
C ILE A 3 -8.34 -4.81 -28.45
N GLY A 4 -8.91 -5.83 -29.11
CA GLY A 4 -8.15 -6.78 -29.91
C GLY A 4 -7.48 -6.16 -31.14
N VAL A 5 -8.16 -5.22 -31.79
CA VAL A 5 -7.59 -4.47 -32.91
C VAL A 5 -6.44 -3.60 -32.41
N LEU A 6 -6.62 -2.87 -31.30
CA LEU A 6 -5.57 -2.00 -30.77
C LEU A 6 -4.36 -2.78 -30.22
N SER A 7 -4.60 -3.89 -29.52
CA SER A 7 -3.53 -4.70 -28.92
C SER A 7 -2.64 -5.37 -29.97
N ALA A 8 -3.18 -5.63 -31.17
CA ALA A 8 -2.43 -6.11 -32.32
C ALA A 8 -1.44 -5.08 -32.89
N TYR A 9 -1.69 -3.77 -32.70
CA TYR A 9 -0.77 -2.71 -33.12
C TYR A 9 0.23 -2.33 -32.03
N ARG A 10 -0.20 -2.31 -30.76
CA ARG A 10 0.64 -1.98 -29.60
C ARG A 10 0.19 -2.72 -28.35
N PRO A 11 1.10 -3.19 -27.48
CA PRO A 11 0.72 -3.77 -26.21
C PRO A 11 -0.10 -2.81 -25.34
N ILE A 12 -1.14 -3.32 -24.70
CA ILE A 12 -2.04 -2.57 -23.80
C ILE A 12 -2.04 -3.27 -22.45
N VAL A 13 -1.82 -2.48 -21.39
CA VAL A 13 -1.97 -2.91 -20.00
C VAL A 13 -3.13 -2.13 -19.39
N ALA A 14 -4.18 -2.83 -18.95
CA ALA A 14 -5.28 -2.25 -18.19
C ALA A 14 -5.03 -2.49 -16.70
N PHE A 15 -4.88 -1.42 -15.92
CA PHE A 15 -4.74 -1.50 -14.47
C PHE A 15 -6.08 -1.23 -13.80
N LEU A 16 -6.49 -2.14 -12.92
CA LEU A 16 -7.74 -2.07 -12.16
C LEU A 16 -7.41 -2.17 -10.68
N ASP A 17 -7.75 -1.13 -9.93
CA ASP A 17 -7.54 -1.08 -8.49
C ASP A 17 -8.81 -1.46 -7.73
N ASP A 18 -8.64 -1.89 -6.48
CA ASP A 18 -9.75 -2.15 -5.55
C ASP A 18 -10.79 -3.18 -6.05
N LEU A 19 -10.34 -4.24 -6.74
CA LEU A 19 -11.23 -5.24 -7.35
C LEU A 19 -12.17 -5.92 -6.35
N GLN A 20 -11.82 -5.99 -5.07
CA GLN A 20 -12.67 -6.54 -4.01
C GLN A 20 -13.99 -5.78 -3.82
N TRP A 21 -14.10 -4.56 -4.35
CA TRP A 21 -15.30 -3.73 -4.25
C TRP A 21 -16.01 -3.56 -5.59
N CYS A 22 -15.62 -4.34 -6.60
CA CYS A 22 -16.25 -4.34 -7.91
C CYS A 22 -17.64 -4.97 -7.83
N ASP A 23 -18.63 -4.41 -8.53
CA ASP A 23 -19.94 -5.03 -8.65
C ASP A 23 -19.93 -6.20 -9.64
N ARG A 24 -21.00 -7.00 -9.64
CA ARG A 24 -21.09 -8.20 -10.47
C ARG A 24 -21.03 -7.87 -11.96
N ASP A 25 -21.74 -6.84 -12.41
CA ASP A 25 -21.78 -6.43 -13.81
C ASP A 25 -20.38 -6.04 -14.33
N SER A 26 -19.60 -5.35 -13.50
CA SER A 26 -18.21 -4.98 -13.82
C SER A 26 -17.27 -6.20 -13.82
N LEU A 27 -17.49 -7.18 -12.96
CA LEU A 27 -16.75 -8.45 -12.97
C LEU A 27 -17.09 -9.30 -14.21
N GLU A 28 -18.35 -9.36 -14.64
CA GLU A 28 -18.75 -10.04 -15.88
C GLU A 28 -18.08 -9.39 -17.12
N LEU A 29 -17.94 -8.06 -17.13
CA LEU A 29 -17.18 -7.37 -18.16
C LEU A 29 -15.69 -7.74 -18.12
N LEU A 30 -15.09 -7.78 -16.92
CA LEU A 30 -13.71 -8.22 -16.73
C LEU A 30 -13.50 -9.64 -17.27
N GLU A 31 -14.43 -10.55 -16.99
CA GLU A 31 -14.44 -11.92 -17.50
C GLU A 31 -14.42 -11.94 -19.03
N ALA A 32 -15.38 -11.25 -19.65
CA ALA A 32 -15.49 -11.18 -21.09
C ALA A 32 -14.23 -10.60 -21.77
N LEU A 33 -13.58 -9.62 -21.12
CA LEU A 33 -12.35 -8.99 -21.61
C LEU A 33 -11.14 -9.93 -21.50
N ALA A 34 -11.00 -10.64 -20.39
CA ALA A 34 -9.88 -11.54 -20.15
C ALA A 34 -9.97 -12.83 -20.98
N ILE A 35 -11.17 -13.45 -21.08
CA ILE A 35 -11.38 -14.66 -21.89
C ILE A 35 -11.13 -14.40 -23.37
N ARG A 36 -11.47 -13.19 -23.84
CA ARG A 36 -11.30 -12.78 -25.25
C ARG A 36 -10.00 -11.98 -25.46
N ALA A 37 -9.07 -12.03 -24.51
CA ALA A 37 -7.82 -11.28 -24.60
C ALA A 37 -7.02 -11.72 -25.84
N HIS A 38 -6.59 -10.73 -26.62
CA HIS A 38 -5.73 -10.95 -27.77
C HIS A 38 -4.26 -10.83 -27.37
N PRO A 39 -3.32 -11.41 -28.16
CA PRO A 39 -1.90 -11.16 -27.97
C PRO A 39 -1.62 -9.65 -27.85
N GLY A 40 -0.83 -9.28 -26.83
CA GLY A 40 -0.53 -7.88 -26.52
C GLY A 40 -1.51 -7.20 -25.57
N PHE A 41 -2.51 -7.89 -25.01
CA PHE A 41 -3.36 -7.34 -23.95
C PHE A 41 -3.05 -8.00 -22.59
N MET A 42 -2.91 -7.18 -21.55
CA MET A 42 -2.69 -7.62 -20.17
C MET A 42 -3.62 -6.85 -19.24
N ILE A 43 -4.19 -7.55 -18.26
CA ILE A 43 -4.92 -6.94 -17.15
C ILE A 43 -4.08 -7.10 -15.89
N LEU A 44 -3.89 -6.00 -15.17
CA LEU A 44 -3.26 -5.97 -13.86
C LEU A 44 -4.32 -5.56 -12.84
N GLY A 45 -4.71 -6.51 -11.99
CA GLY A 45 -5.66 -6.29 -10.91
C GLY A 45 -4.97 -6.12 -9.56
N ALA A 46 -5.39 -5.14 -8.78
CA ALA A 46 -5.04 -5.03 -7.36
C ALA A 46 -6.27 -5.33 -6.50
N CYS A 47 -6.08 -6.17 -5.49
CA CYS A 47 -7.13 -6.49 -4.53
C CYS A 47 -6.58 -6.74 -3.13
N ARG A 48 -7.46 -6.65 -2.13
CA ARG A 48 -7.12 -6.91 -0.72
C ARG A 48 -7.43 -8.35 -0.34
N GLY A 49 -6.39 -9.19 -0.25
CA GLY A 49 -6.56 -10.62 0.05
C GLY A 49 -7.24 -10.95 1.38
N ASN A 50 -7.28 -10.02 2.35
CA ASN A 50 -8.01 -10.19 3.62
C ASN A 50 -9.51 -9.85 3.52
N GLU A 51 -9.95 -9.14 2.48
CA GLU A 51 -11.35 -8.80 2.22
C GLU A 51 -12.00 -9.78 1.22
N VAL A 52 -11.19 -10.56 0.48
CA VAL A 52 -11.66 -11.54 -0.50
C VAL A 52 -11.85 -12.91 0.17
N SER A 53 -13.11 -13.26 0.46
CA SER A 53 -13.45 -14.61 0.94
C SER A 53 -13.59 -15.61 -0.21
N ILE A 54 -13.57 -16.91 0.10
CA ILE A 54 -13.78 -17.99 -0.89
C ILE A 54 -15.13 -17.82 -1.66
N SER A 55 -16.12 -17.21 -1.00
CA SER A 55 -17.47 -16.94 -1.52
C SER A 55 -17.66 -15.52 -2.08
N ASP A 56 -16.59 -14.75 -2.23
CA ASP A 56 -16.64 -13.40 -2.80
C ASP A 56 -16.92 -13.44 -4.32
N PRO A 57 -17.75 -12.53 -4.89
CA PRO A 57 -17.90 -12.37 -6.33
C PRO A 57 -16.58 -12.33 -7.11
N LEU A 58 -15.53 -11.69 -6.57
CA LEU A 58 -14.21 -11.68 -7.21
C LEU A 58 -13.58 -13.08 -7.24
N SER A 59 -13.72 -13.87 -6.18
CA SER A 59 -13.22 -15.25 -6.14
C SER A 59 -13.94 -16.16 -7.13
N GLU A 60 -15.25 -15.94 -7.34
CA GLU A 60 -16.03 -16.63 -8.38
C GLU A 60 -15.52 -16.27 -9.77
N CYS A 61 -15.34 -14.97 -10.04
CA CYS A 61 -14.80 -14.45 -11.29
C CYS A 61 -13.42 -15.04 -11.62
N LEU A 62 -12.48 -15.01 -10.66
CA LEU A 62 -11.13 -15.55 -10.85
C LEU A 62 -11.14 -17.06 -11.16
N ARG A 63 -11.99 -17.85 -10.48
CA ARG A 63 -12.14 -19.29 -10.79
C ARG A 63 -12.68 -19.52 -12.20
N LEU A 64 -13.69 -18.76 -12.62
CA LEU A 64 -14.26 -18.88 -13.97
C LEU A 64 -13.22 -18.55 -15.05
N LEU A 65 -12.35 -17.58 -14.79
CA LEU A 65 -11.24 -17.23 -15.67
C LEU A 65 -10.23 -18.37 -15.78
N GLU A 66 -9.81 -18.96 -14.67
CA GLU A 66 -8.91 -20.12 -14.65
C GLU A 66 -9.52 -21.33 -15.38
N ASP A 67 -10.79 -21.64 -15.11
CA ASP A 67 -11.54 -22.72 -15.77
C ASP A 67 -11.69 -22.49 -17.28
N SER A 68 -11.74 -21.23 -17.71
CA SER A 68 -11.76 -20.81 -19.12
C SER A 68 -10.38 -20.82 -19.78
N GLY A 69 -9.33 -21.22 -19.05
CA GLY A 69 -7.96 -21.32 -19.55
C GLY A 69 -7.18 -20.00 -19.58
N VAL A 70 -7.67 -18.95 -18.90
CA VAL A 70 -6.94 -17.70 -18.74
C VAL A 70 -5.81 -17.90 -17.74
N VAL A 71 -4.60 -17.47 -18.10
CA VAL A 71 -3.44 -17.54 -17.22
C VAL A 71 -3.49 -16.37 -16.23
N ILE A 72 -3.66 -16.68 -14.95
CA ILE A 72 -3.62 -15.72 -13.86
C ILE A 72 -2.32 -15.89 -13.09
N THR A 73 -1.61 -14.78 -12.88
CA THR A 73 -0.43 -14.73 -12.00
C THR A 73 -0.81 -13.96 -10.75
N ASP A 74 -0.93 -14.67 -9.64
CA ASP A 74 -1.16 -14.05 -8.33
C ASP A 74 0.19 -13.59 -7.71
N ILE A 75 0.25 -12.32 -7.33
CA ILE A 75 1.40 -11.72 -6.64
C ILE A 75 0.94 -11.27 -5.27
N LYS A 76 1.18 -12.12 -4.27
CA LYS A 76 0.88 -11.80 -2.88
C LYS A 76 1.94 -10.85 -2.31
N LEU A 77 1.51 -9.64 -1.94
CA LEU A 77 2.36 -8.67 -1.25
C LEU A 77 2.34 -8.94 0.26
N GLU A 78 3.47 -9.36 0.80
CA GLU A 78 3.68 -9.57 2.23
C GLU A 78 4.29 -8.32 2.89
N CYS A 79 4.25 -8.27 4.22
CA CYS A 79 5.04 -7.28 4.97
C CYS A 79 6.54 -7.46 4.68
N LEU A 80 7.29 -6.36 4.74
CA LEU A 80 8.75 -6.38 4.60
C LEU A 80 9.37 -7.17 5.75
N ASP A 81 10.32 -8.05 5.44
CA ASP A 81 11.09 -8.72 6.47
C ASP A 81 12.16 -7.76 7.08
N PRO A 82 12.82 -8.13 8.20
CA PRO A 82 13.82 -7.26 8.82
C PRO A 82 14.96 -6.86 7.86
N PRO A 83 15.55 -7.78 7.05
CA PRO A 83 16.53 -7.40 6.04
C PRO A 83 16.04 -6.37 5.02
N MET A 84 14.81 -6.49 4.53
CA MET A 84 14.23 -5.53 3.59
C MET A 84 13.99 -4.17 4.24
N VAL A 85 13.53 -4.11 5.50
CA VAL A 85 13.41 -2.85 6.24
C VAL A 85 14.76 -2.18 6.42
N HIS A 86 15.79 -2.97 6.73
CA HIS A 86 17.16 -2.49 6.89
C HIS A 86 17.70 -1.87 5.61
N GLU A 87 17.54 -2.58 4.48
CA GLU A 87 17.92 -2.11 3.16
C GLU A 87 17.16 -0.86 2.74
N LEU A 88 15.83 -0.85 2.93
CA LEU A 88 14.99 0.30 2.64
C LEU A 88 15.45 1.56 3.38
N LEU A 89 15.77 1.44 4.67
CA LEU A 89 16.21 2.57 5.49
C LEU A 89 17.62 3.02 5.15
N SER A 90 18.56 2.08 4.95
CA SER A 90 19.92 2.38 4.49
C SER A 90 19.89 3.17 3.18
N MET A 91 19.11 2.73 2.20
CA MET A 91 18.96 3.42 0.92
C MET A 91 18.27 4.79 1.06
N SER A 92 17.19 4.86 1.85
CA SER A 92 16.40 6.09 2.00
C SER A 92 17.16 7.19 2.74
N LEU A 93 17.96 6.80 3.74
CA LEU A 93 18.74 7.72 4.58
C LEU A 93 20.19 7.90 4.07
N ARG A 94 20.60 7.15 3.05
CA ARG A 94 21.98 7.12 2.53
C ARG A 94 23.01 6.84 3.62
N LEU A 95 22.70 5.88 4.48
CA LEU A 95 23.55 5.42 5.58
C LEU A 95 24.02 4.01 5.29
N GLU A 96 25.19 3.65 5.82
CA GLU A 96 25.63 2.25 5.79
C GLU A 96 24.69 1.38 6.62
N LYS A 97 24.55 0.12 6.19
CA LYS A 97 23.69 -0.87 6.84
C LYS A 97 23.97 -0.97 8.35
N ASP A 98 25.24 -1.03 8.74
CA ASP A 98 25.61 -1.14 10.15
C ASP A 98 25.22 0.11 10.96
N GLU A 99 25.28 1.30 10.35
CA GLU A 99 24.91 2.55 11.02
C GLU A 99 23.42 2.62 11.31
N CYS A 100 22.56 2.23 10.36
CA CYS A 100 21.10 2.30 10.55
C CYS A 100 20.49 1.07 11.24
N SER A 101 21.31 0.13 11.74
CA SER A 101 20.85 -1.15 12.30
C SER A 101 19.93 -0.99 13.51
N GLU A 102 20.27 -0.07 14.43
CA GLU A 102 19.43 0.23 15.59
C GLU A 102 18.07 0.79 15.15
N LEU A 103 18.09 1.82 14.30
CA LEU A 103 16.89 2.46 13.77
C LEU A 103 15.99 1.44 13.06
N ALA A 104 16.55 0.63 12.17
CA ALA A 104 15.81 -0.41 11.45
C ALA A 104 15.17 -1.45 12.37
N SER A 105 15.89 -1.86 13.42
CA SER A 105 15.37 -2.80 14.41
C SER A 105 14.17 -2.22 15.17
N VAL A 106 14.22 -0.93 15.53
CA VAL A 106 13.09 -0.25 16.18
C VAL A 106 11.93 -0.06 15.21
N VAL A 107 12.20 0.42 14.00
CA VAL A 107 11.19 0.63 12.96
C VAL A 107 10.47 -0.68 12.64
N TYR A 108 11.19 -1.78 12.44
CA TYR A 108 10.59 -3.09 12.20
C TYR A 108 9.72 -3.52 13.38
N ARG A 109 10.21 -3.38 14.63
CA ARG A 109 9.46 -3.74 15.83
C ARG A 109 8.15 -2.96 15.96
N GLN A 110 8.15 -1.68 15.62
CA GLN A 110 6.96 -0.83 15.71
C GLN A 110 5.96 -1.06 14.58
N THR A 111 6.44 -1.47 13.40
CA THR A 111 5.64 -1.47 12.16
C THR A 111 5.26 -2.88 11.70
N GLY A 112 5.94 -3.90 12.22
CA GLY A 112 5.81 -5.29 11.77
C GLY A 112 6.15 -5.46 10.28
N GLY A 113 6.97 -4.58 9.71
CA GLY A 113 7.31 -4.58 8.28
C GLY A 113 6.23 -4.06 7.36
N ASN A 114 5.08 -3.61 7.89
CA ASN A 114 4.03 -3.02 7.06
C ASN A 114 4.52 -1.68 6.48
N PHE A 115 4.68 -1.60 5.15
CA PHE A 115 5.27 -0.42 4.50
C PHE A 115 4.50 0.88 4.78
N PHE A 116 3.16 0.83 4.80
CA PHE A 116 2.37 2.00 5.14
C PHE A 116 2.69 2.48 6.57
N TYR A 117 2.65 1.59 7.57
CA TYR A 117 2.99 1.98 8.94
C TYR A 117 4.45 2.41 9.09
N LEU A 118 5.37 1.79 8.34
CA LEU A 118 6.77 2.20 8.29
C LEU A 118 6.91 3.65 7.83
N THR A 119 6.31 4.01 6.70
CA THR A 119 6.38 5.40 6.19
C THR A 119 5.77 6.39 7.17
N GLN A 120 4.63 6.06 7.78
CA GLN A 120 4.00 6.95 8.76
C GLN A 120 4.82 7.06 10.05
N PHE A 121 5.44 5.98 10.51
CA PHE A 121 6.31 5.99 11.68
C PHE A 121 7.54 6.85 11.43
N MET A 122 8.20 6.70 10.27
CA MET A 122 9.32 7.54 9.86
C MET A 122 8.94 9.03 9.80
N ASN A 123 7.78 9.35 9.23
CA ASN A 123 7.26 10.72 9.22
C ASN A 123 7.02 11.26 10.65
N ALA A 124 6.47 10.43 11.54
CA ALA A 124 6.26 10.82 12.93
C ALA A 124 7.59 11.09 13.66
N LEU A 125 8.62 10.27 13.44
CA LEU A 125 9.96 10.50 13.99
C LEU A 125 10.54 11.84 13.53
N GLN A 126 10.35 12.20 12.26
CA GLN A 126 10.80 13.49 11.72
C GLN A 126 10.03 14.66 12.33
N LEU A 127 8.70 14.55 12.41
CA LEU A 127 7.87 15.58 13.00
C LEU A 127 8.16 15.79 14.49
N ASP A 128 8.52 14.72 15.21
CA ASP A 128 8.89 14.78 16.64
C ASP A 128 10.36 15.18 16.86
N ASN A 129 11.08 15.49 15.77
CA ASN A 129 12.51 15.79 15.76
C ASN A 129 13.35 14.70 16.44
N VAL A 130 12.88 13.45 16.40
CA VAL A 130 13.60 12.26 16.83
C VAL A 130 14.52 11.76 15.73
N LEU A 131 14.07 11.84 14.48
CA LEU A 131 14.90 11.64 13.28
C LEU A 131 15.06 13.00 12.57
N TYR A 132 16.28 13.43 12.32
CA TYR A 132 16.52 14.74 11.73
C TYR A 132 17.73 14.73 10.81
N TYR A 133 17.72 15.65 9.85
CA TYR A 133 18.85 15.85 8.95
C TYR A 133 19.79 16.90 9.55
N GLU A 134 21.00 16.48 9.88
CA GLU A 134 22.03 17.35 10.43
C GLU A 134 22.82 17.98 9.29
N LYS A 135 22.72 19.30 9.18
CA LYS A 135 23.30 20.05 8.06
C LYS A 135 24.82 20.14 8.09
N GLU A 136 25.42 20.09 9.28
CA GLU A 136 26.88 20.23 9.45
C GLU A 136 27.62 19.03 8.87
N ASP A 137 27.08 17.83 9.10
CA ASP A 137 27.66 16.57 8.65
C ASP A 137 26.93 15.99 7.40
N GLU A 138 26.00 16.75 6.82
CA GLU A 138 25.14 16.38 5.67
C GLU A 138 24.50 14.97 5.79
N ARG A 139 24.14 14.57 7.02
CA ARG A 139 23.72 13.20 7.32
C ARG A 139 22.45 13.13 8.15
N TRP A 140 21.73 12.02 8.03
CA TRP A 140 20.65 11.70 8.95
C TRP A 140 21.19 11.26 10.30
N ARG A 141 20.56 11.76 11.37
CA ARG A 141 20.79 11.35 12.76
C ARG A 141 19.47 11.12 13.48
N TRP A 142 19.53 10.36 14.56
CA TRP A 142 18.39 10.17 15.45
C TRP A 142 18.80 10.25 16.91
N ASP A 143 17.82 10.53 17.75
CA ASP A 143 17.94 10.47 19.20
C ASP A 143 17.73 9.01 19.67
N GLY A 144 18.83 8.33 19.99
CA GLY A 144 18.85 6.92 20.42
C GLY A 144 18.05 6.66 21.70
N GLU A 145 18.00 7.60 22.64
CA GLU A 145 17.21 7.42 23.86
C GLU A 145 15.71 7.51 23.56
N LYS A 146 15.30 8.54 22.79
CA LYS A 146 13.89 8.72 22.43
C LYS A 146 13.37 7.57 21.57
N ILE A 147 14.19 7.08 20.63
CA ILE A 147 13.75 6.03 19.71
C ILE A 147 13.49 4.69 20.41
N GLN A 148 14.25 4.36 21.47
CA GLN A 148 14.06 3.13 22.24
C GLN A 148 12.79 3.15 23.09
N VAL A 149 12.40 4.31 23.60
CA VAL A 149 11.22 4.48 24.47
C VAL A 149 9.92 4.65 23.65
N LEU A 150 10.03 4.97 22.37
CA LEU A 150 8.90 5.11 21.47
C LEU A 150 8.19 3.77 21.25
N GLN A 151 7.08 3.60 21.94
CA GLN A 151 6.05 2.60 21.65
C GLN A 151 4.86 3.33 21.04
N THR A 152 4.51 3.04 19.80
CA THR A 152 3.34 3.68 19.18
C THR A 152 2.63 2.64 18.33
N SER A 153 1.40 2.28 18.74
CA SER A 153 0.53 1.44 17.92
C SER A 153 0.12 2.20 16.65
N SER A 154 -0.30 1.47 15.62
CA SER A 154 -0.82 2.06 14.38
C SER A 154 -1.97 3.05 14.63
N VAL A 155 -2.86 2.72 15.57
CA VAL A 155 -3.98 3.59 15.98
C VAL A 155 -3.47 4.89 16.61
N GLU A 156 -2.48 4.80 17.50
CA GLU A 156 -1.92 5.97 18.17
C GLU A 156 -1.16 6.86 17.18
N LEU A 157 -0.49 6.27 16.21
CA LEU A 157 0.16 7.00 15.12
C LEU A 157 -0.84 7.80 14.29
N MET A 158 -1.93 7.14 13.85
CA MET A 158 -3.00 7.79 13.09
C MET A 158 -3.69 8.88 13.92
N ARG A 159 -3.88 8.65 15.23
CA ARG A 159 -4.42 9.64 16.17
C ARG A 159 -3.52 10.87 16.27
N LYS A 160 -2.20 10.68 16.41
CA LYS A 160 -1.21 11.77 16.43
C LYS A 160 -1.23 12.55 15.11
N MET A 161 -1.29 11.86 13.97
CA MET A 161 -1.37 12.51 12.66
C MET A 161 -2.64 13.36 12.53
N MET A 162 -3.82 12.79 12.85
CA MET A 162 -5.08 13.53 12.80
C MET A 162 -5.11 14.71 13.79
N GLY A 163 -4.60 14.53 15.00
CA GLY A 163 -4.57 15.57 16.03
C GLY A 163 -3.69 16.77 15.67
N ARG A 164 -2.74 16.61 14.73
CA ARG A 164 -1.88 17.69 14.23
C ARG A 164 -2.45 18.44 13.02
N MET A 165 -3.54 17.94 12.43
CA MET A 165 -4.21 18.64 11.34
C MET A 165 -4.97 19.87 11.88
N PRO A 166 -5.16 20.93 11.07
CA PRO A 166 -6.02 22.06 11.45
C PRO A 166 -7.41 21.59 11.88
N GLU A 167 -8.04 22.29 12.82
CA GLU A 167 -9.37 21.92 13.33
C GLU A 167 -10.43 21.82 12.22
N SER A 168 -10.32 22.65 11.17
CA SER A 168 -11.19 22.59 9.99
C SER A 168 -11.08 21.24 9.28
N VAL A 169 -9.87 20.72 9.11
CA VAL A 169 -9.61 19.41 8.47
C VAL A 169 -10.12 18.28 9.36
N GLN A 170 -9.87 18.35 10.67
CA GLN A 170 -10.37 17.34 11.62
C GLN A 170 -11.89 17.27 11.63
N THR A 171 -12.57 18.41 11.53
CA THR A 171 -14.04 18.50 11.50
C THR A 171 -14.60 17.85 10.24
N VAL A 172 -13.99 18.11 9.08
CA VAL A 172 -14.36 17.47 7.81
C VAL A 172 -14.15 15.96 7.88
N LEU A 173 -13.00 15.49 8.39
CA LEU A 173 -12.71 14.06 8.52
C LEU A 173 -13.70 13.32 9.44
N LYS A 174 -14.08 13.92 10.57
CA LYS A 174 -15.10 13.35 11.48
C LYS A 174 -16.47 13.24 10.80
N THR A 175 -16.83 14.27 10.04
CA THR A 175 -18.10 14.30 9.30
C THR A 175 -18.09 13.23 8.20
N ALA A 176 -17.03 13.18 7.40
CA ALA A 176 -16.78 12.17 6.38
C ALA A 176 -16.86 10.74 6.92
N ALA A 177 -16.19 10.46 8.04
CA ALA A 177 -16.21 9.14 8.68
C ALA A 177 -17.61 8.70 9.13
N SER A 178 -18.53 9.64 9.34
CA SER A 178 -19.92 9.37 9.72
C SER A 178 -20.83 9.05 8.53
N ILE A 179 -20.39 9.35 7.29
CA ILE A 179 -21.17 9.11 6.06
C ILE A 179 -20.99 7.66 5.60
N GLY A 180 -19.78 7.11 5.75
CA GLY A 180 -19.46 5.73 5.39
C GLY A 180 -18.01 5.57 4.93
N ALA A 181 -17.60 4.33 4.64
CA ALA A 181 -16.23 4.02 4.19
C ALA A 181 -15.88 4.63 2.82
N ARG A 182 -16.88 4.93 1.99
CA ARG A 182 -16.76 5.60 0.69
C ARG A 182 -17.89 6.61 0.53
N PHE A 183 -17.58 7.80 0.05
CA PHE A 183 -18.54 8.86 -0.25
C PHE A 183 -17.99 9.76 -1.35
N SER A 184 -18.89 10.39 -2.11
CA SER A 184 -18.50 11.34 -3.15
C SER A 184 -18.27 12.72 -2.54
N VAL A 185 -17.21 13.39 -2.97
CA VAL A 185 -16.97 14.81 -2.67
C VAL A 185 -17.37 15.58 -3.92
N SER A 186 -18.61 16.09 -3.95
CA SER A 186 -19.14 16.97 -4.98
C SER A 186 -18.84 18.43 -4.69
#